data_AF-A0A637D598-F1
#
_entry.id   AF-A0A637D598-F1
#
_cell.length_a   1.000
_cell.length_b   1.000
_cell.length_c   1.000
_cell.angle_alpha   90.00
_cell.angle_beta   90.00
_cell.angle_gamma   90.00
#
_symmetry.space_group_name_H-M   'P 1'
#
loop_
_entity.id
_entity.type
_entity.pdbx_description
1 polymer ?
#
loop_
_entity_poly.entity_id
_entity_poly.type
_entity_poly.pdbx_seq_one_letter_code
_entity_poly.pdbx_strand_id
1 'polypeptide(L)' 'GYVLTAATNGNGDELIDGLGRRPMQKLIGNQWYNVTSV' A
#
# COMPACT_ATOMS: atom_id res chain seq x y z
N GLY A 1 -0.60 -7.87 4.94
CA GLY A 1 -1.14 -6.53 5.14
C GLY A 1 -0.99 -5.71 3.89
N TYR A 2 -1.33 -4.42 3.97
CA TYR A 2 -1.00 -3.42 2.96
C TYR A 2 0.33 -2.76 3.32
N VAL A 3 1.09 -2.36 2.31
CA VAL A 3 2.32 -1.57 2.49
C VAL A 3 2.14 -0.19 1.87
N LEU A 4 2.73 0.82 2.51
CA LEU A 4 2.81 2.18 1.95
C LEU A 4 3.74 2.16 0.74
N THR A 5 3.28 2.77 -0.36
CA THR A 5 4.05 2.84 -1.61
C THR A 5 4.09 4.25 -2.20
N ALA A 6 3.32 5.19 -1.64
CA ALA A 6 3.32 6.57 -2.07
C ALA A 6 2.91 7.50 -0.92
N ALA A 7 3.44 8.71 -0.96
CA ALA A 7 2.97 9.86 -0.19
C ALA A 7 2.76 11.02 -1.16
N THR A 8 1.67 11.77 -1.02
CA THR A 8 1.30 12.88 -1.90
C THR A 8 1.08 14.14 -1.09
N ASN A 9 1.69 15.25 -1.53
CA ASN A 9 1.39 16.61 -1.09
C ASN A 9 0.85 17.39 -2.30
N GLY A 10 -0.31 18.01 -2.14
CA GLY A 10 -1.02 18.74 -3.19
C GLY A 10 -0.94 20.27 -3.09
N ASN A 11 -0.30 20.84 -2.06
CA ASN A 11 -0.34 22.27 -1.76
C ASN A 11 1.04 22.91 -1.47
N GLY A 12 2.14 22.15 -1.53
CA GLY A 12 3.52 22.62 -1.44
C GLY A 12 4.03 22.94 -0.03
N ASP A 13 3.27 22.63 1.02
CA ASP A 13 3.71 22.75 2.41
C ASP A 13 4.54 21.53 2.89
N GLU A 14 4.85 21.43 4.18
CA GLU A 14 5.60 20.30 4.74
C GLU A 14 4.73 19.08 5.10
N LEU A 15 3.41 19.14 4.88
CA LEU A 15 2.46 18.12 5.33
C LEU A 15 2.16 17.09 4.24
N ILE A 16 1.66 15.91 4.62
CA ILE A 16 1.27 14.87 3.66
C ILE A 16 -0.25 14.76 3.66
N ASP A 17 -0.85 14.95 2.48
CA ASP A 17 -2.29 14.91 2.30
C ASP A 17 -2.83 13.50 2.04
N GLY A 18 -1.99 12.65 1.44
CA GLY A 18 -2.41 11.35 0.96
C GLY A 18 -1.35 10.29 1.07
N LEU A 19 -1.79 9.09 1.43
CA LEU A 19 -0.96 7.89 1.47
C LEU A 19 -1.52 6.83 0.53
N GLY A 20 -0.71 6.45 -0.46
CA GLY A 20 -0.99 5.34 -1.35
C GLY A 20 -0.51 4.02 -0.73
N ARG A 21 -1.33 2.98 -0.81
CA ARG A 21 -0.98 1.64 -0.31
C ARG A 21 -1.31 0.56 -1.32
N ARG A 22 -0.52 -0.51 -1.32
CA ARG A 22 -0.76 -1.70 -2.15
C ARG A 22 -0.85 -2.96 -1.29
N PRO A 23 -1.70 -3.95 -1.66
CA PRO A 23 -1.77 -5.21 -0.92
C PRO A 23 -0.50 -6.01 -1.19
N MET A 24 0.08 -6.60 -0.15
CA MET A 24 1.05 -7.68 -0.34
C MET A 24 0.32 -8.94 -0.77
N GLN A 25 0.85 -9.64 -1.76
CA GLN A 25 0.25 -10.85 -2.30
C GLN A 25 1.26 -12.01 -2.33
N LYS A 26 0.75 -13.24 -2.22
CA LYS A 26 1.52 -14.47 -2.40
C LYS A 26 0.84 -15.39 -3.41
N LEU A 27 1.64 -16.11 -4.19
CA LEU A 27 1.17 -17.11 -5.15
C LEU A 27 1.18 -18.49 -4.49
N ILE A 28 0.03 -19.15 -4.43
CA ILE A 28 -0.11 -20.53 -3.92
C ILE A 28 -0.98 -21.30 -4.91
N GLY A 29 -0.45 -22.41 -5.46
CA GLY A 29 -1.21 -23.26 -6.37
C GLY A 29 -1.77 -22.51 -7.59
N ASN A 30 -0.97 -21.64 -8.20
CA ASN A 30 -1.36 -20.80 -9.34
C ASN A 30 -2.48 -19.77 -9.08
N GLN A 31 -2.79 -19.49 -7.80
CA GLN A 31 -3.73 -18.44 -7.41
C GLN A 31 -3.04 -17.40 -6.51
N TRP A 32 -3.35 -16.13 -6.74
CA TRP A 32 -2.87 -15.02 -5.91
C TRP A 32 -3.76 -14.79 -4.71
N TYR A 33 -3.15 -14.63 -3.53
CA TYR A 33 -3.84 -14.35 -2.28
C TYR A 33 -3.30 -13.09 -1.63
N ASN A 34 -4.19 -12.26 -1.09
CA ASN A 34 -3.80 -11.12 -0.27
C ASN A 34 -3.28 -11.61 1.09
N VAL A 35 -2.13 -11.11 1.50
CA VAL A 35 -1.56 -11.37 2.82
C VAL A 35 -2.31 -10.50 3.83
N THR A 36 -2.76 -11.06 4.95
CA THR A 36 -3.34 -10.29 6.07
C THR A 36 -2.23 -9.74 6.98
N SER A 37 -2.50 -8.72 7.78
CA SER A 37 -1.61 -8.36 8.90
C SER A 37 -2.18 -8.98 10.16
N VAL A 38 -1.31 -9.42 11.06
CA VAL A 38 -1.64 -9.63 12.47
C VAL A 38 -1.40 -8.32 13.21
#